data_AF-A0A949U3P9-F1
#
_entry.id   AF-A0A949U3P9-F1
#
_cell.length_a   1.000
_cell.length_b   1.000
_cell.length_c   1.000
_cell.angle_alpha   90.00
_cell.angle_beta   90.00
_cell.angle_gamma   90.00
#
_symmetry.space_group_name_H-M   'P 1'
#
loop_
_entity.id
_entity.type
_entity.pdbx_description
1 polymer ?
#
loop_
_entity_poly.entity_id
_entity_poly.type
_entity_poly.pdbx_seq_one_letter_code
_entity_poly.pdbx_strand_id
1 'polypeptide(L)'
;MCYRRLAALVIALCLPVYAQDHASHAQARPVTLVSGLGNLHHPVSTKNAEAQKFFDQGLRFIYAFNHDEAARSFNRAAELDPKLARAYWGVAEAVGPN
;
A
#
# COMPACT_ATOMS: atom_id res chain seq x y z
N MET A 1 -46.77 -10.68 31.67
CA MET A 1 -45.43 -11.15 31.23
C MET A 1 -45.49 -11.55 29.76
N CYS A 2 -45.10 -10.70 28.79
CA CYS A 2 -44.63 -11.14 27.44
C CYS A 2 -44.19 -9.96 26.55
N TYR A 3 -43.29 -9.08 27.01
CA TYR A 3 -42.63 -8.12 26.07
C TYR A 3 -41.18 -7.78 26.45
N ARG A 4 -40.80 -8.04 27.72
CA ARG A 4 -39.39 -7.94 28.18
C ARG A 4 -38.45 -9.01 27.59
N ARG A 5 -38.95 -9.96 26.79
CA ARG A 5 -38.12 -10.94 26.08
C ARG A 5 -37.81 -10.54 24.63
N LEU A 6 -38.49 -9.55 24.05
CA LEU A 6 -38.25 -9.10 22.68
C LEU A 6 -37.08 -8.10 22.57
N ALA A 7 -36.76 -7.37 23.64
CA ALA A 7 -35.62 -6.45 23.64
C ALA A 7 -34.25 -7.15 23.62
N ALA A 8 -34.19 -8.45 23.93
CA ALA A 8 -32.93 -9.20 23.93
C ALA A 8 -32.48 -9.64 22.53
N LEU A 9 -33.35 -9.60 21.51
CA LEU A 9 -33.03 -10.10 20.17
C LEU A 9 -32.39 -9.06 19.24
N VAL A 10 -32.36 -7.77 19.63
CA VAL A 10 -31.80 -6.70 18.78
C VAL A 10 -30.31 -6.45 19.08
N ILE A 11 -29.79 -6.96 20.20
CA ILE A 11 -28.37 -6.81 20.60
C ILE A 11 -27.45 -7.73 19.78
N ALA A 12 -27.98 -8.67 18.99
CA ALA A 12 -27.21 -9.58 18.15
C ALA A 12 -26.75 -8.98 16.80
N LEU A 13 -27.06 -7.71 16.51
CA LEU A 13 -26.56 -7.00 15.32
C LEU A 13 -25.26 -6.23 15.56
N CYS A 14 -24.72 -6.25 16.78
CA CYS A 14 -23.35 -5.81 17.06
C CYS A 14 -22.37 -6.96 16.83
N LEU A 15 -22.34 -7.53 15.62
CA LEU A 15 -21.09 -8.13 15.18
C LEU A 15 -20.07 -6.99 15.25
N PRO A 16 -18.96 -7.13 16.00
CA PRO A 16 -17.85 -6.26 15.69
C PRO A 16 -17.58 -6.57 14.22
N VAL A 17 -17.73 -5.57 13.36
CA VAL A 17 -17.00 -5.60 12.11
C VAL A 17 -15.58 -5.82 12.58
N TYR A 18 -15.09 -7.06 12.46
CA TYR A 18 -13.68 -7.30 12.53
C TYR A 18 -13.15 -6.41 11.42
N ALA A 19 -12.61 -5.25 11.78
CA ALA A 19 -11.66 -4.61 10.91
C ALA A 19 -10.69 -5.73 10.58
N GLN A 20 -10.61 -6.11 9.31
CA GLN A 20 -9.56 -7.00 8.90
C GLN A 20 -8.29 -6.20 9.19
N ASP A 21 -7.68 -6.46 10.35
CA ASP A 21 -6.29 -6.14 10.58
C ASP A 21 -5.55 -7.01 9.55
N HIS A 22 -5.45 -6.48 8.34
CA HIS A 22 -4.40 -6.84 7.41
C HIS A 22 -3.13 -6.26 8.05
N ALA A 23 -2.73 -6.86 9.18
CA ALA A 23 -1.42 -6.67 9.75
C ALA A 23 -0.48 -7.06 8.62
N SER A 24 0.09 -6.02 7.99
CA SER A 24 1.14 -6.13 7.02
C SER A 24 2.17 -7.08 7.61
N HIS A 25 2.26 -8.29 7.07
CA HIS A 25 3.35 -9.23 7.37
C HIS A 25 4.64 -8.71 6.69
N ALA A 26 4.94 -7.42 6.82
CA ALA A 26 6.20 -6.84 6.40
C ALA A 26 7.23 -7.12 7.50
N GLN A 27 7.81 -8.31 7.46
CA GLN A 27 9.13 -8.48 8.03
C GLN A 27 10.04 -7.41 7.40
N ALA A 28 10.72 -6.63 8.24
CA ALA A 28 11.49 -5.43 7.88
C ALA A 28 12.75 -5.73 7.06
N ARG A 29 12.60 -6.39 5.90
CA ARG A 29 13.69 -6.51 4.93
C ARG A 29 13.95 -5.13 4.33
N PRO A 30 15.22 -4.74 4.14
CA PRO A 30 15.56 -3.49 3.47
C PRO A 30 14.90 -3.40 2.09
N VAL A 31 14.48 -2.20 1.69
CA VAL A 31 14.01 -1.93 0.32
C VAL A 31 15.26 -1.64 -0.53
N THR A 32 15.58 -2.54 -1.45
CA THR A 32 16.73 -2.40 -2.36
C THR A 32 16.26 -2.31 -3.80
N LEU A 33 17.13 -1.81 -4.68
CA LEU A 33 16.89 -1.88 -6.11
C LEU A 33 17.05 -3.32 -6.62
N VAL A 34 16.09 -3.80 -7.40
CA VAL A 34 16.02 -5.15 -7.92
C VAL A 34 16.32 -5.12 -9.43
N SER A 35 17.26 -5.96 -9.86
CA SER A 35 17.60 -6.13 -11.27
C SER A 35 16.61 -7.07 -11.98
N GLY A 36 16.55 -7.03 -13.30
CA GLY A 36 15.71 -7.93 -14.10
C GLY A 36 14.23 -7.53 -14.22
N LEU A 37 13.80 -6.40 -13.67
CA LEU A 37 12.42 -5.89 -13.75
C LEU A 37 12.13 -5.09 -15.05
N GLY A 38 12.99 -5.20 -16.06
CA GLY A 38 12.94 -4.36 -17.26
C GLY A 38 13.47 -2.94 -17.03
N ASN A 39 13.17 -2.05 -17.97
CA ASN A 39 13.78 -0.71 -18.08
C ASN A 39 12.75 0.44 -18.10
N LEU A 40 11.50 0.20 -17.68
CA LEU A 40 10.48 1.24 -17.62
C LEU A 40 10.97 2.44 -16.82
N HIS A 41 10.91 3.63 -17.41
CA HIS A 41 11.26 4.89 -16.77
C HIS A 41 10.10 5.87 -16.94
N HIS A 42 9.69 6.50 -15.84
CA HIS A 42 8.66 7.52 -15.85
C HIS A 42 9.16 8.75 -15.08
N PRO A 43 9.62 9.80 -15.78
CA PRO A 43 10.13 11.00 -15.13
C PRO A 43 9.09 11.59 -14.17
N VAL A 44 9.50 11.85 -12.93
CA VAL A 44 8.70 12.59 -11.94
C VAL A 44 9.44 13.83 -11.47
N SER A 45 8.77 14.69 -10.73
CA SER A 45 9.30 16.01 -10.33
C SER A 45 10.45 15.97 -9.30
N THR A 46 10.91 14.78 -8.90
CA THR A 46 11.97 14.66 -7.92
C THR A 46 13.31 15.08 -8.49
N LYS A 47 14.14 15.70 -7.64
CA LYS A 47 15.56 15.95 -7.94
C LYS A 47 16.47 14.88 -7.34
N ASN A 48 15.92 13.95 -6.55
CA ASN A 48 16.67 12.86 -5.95
C ASN A 48 16.68 11.67 -6.91
N ALA A 49 17.85 11.37 -7.48
CA ALA A 49 18.01 10.30 -8.45
C ALA A 49 17.66 8.91 -7.89
N GLU A 50 17.83 8.68 -6.59
CA GLU A 50 17.42 7.42 -5.96
C GLU A 50 15.90 7.35 -5.79
N ALA A 51 15.24 8.46 -5.42
CA ALA A 51 13.78 8.51 -5.35
C ALA A 51 13.15 8.19 -6.72
N GLN A 52 13.72 8.73 -7.81
CA GLN A 52 13.31 8.41 -9.18
C GLN A 52 13.42 6.90 -9.47
N LYS A 53 14.55 6.27 -9.10
CA LYS A 53 14.75 4.82 -9.32
C LYS A 53 13.73 3.98 -8.56
N PHE A 54 13.43 4.33 -7.31
CA PHE A 54 12.43 3.61 -6.51
C PHE A 54 11.00 3.84 -7.01
N PHE A 55 10.68 5.02 -7.52
CA PHE A 55 9.41 5.28 -8.20
C PHE A 55 9.26 4.42 -9.47
N ASP A 56 10.30 4.37 -10.31
CA ASP A 56 10.31 3.52 -11.51
C ASP A 56 10.20 2.03 -11.16
N GLN A 57 10.89 1.58 -10.11
CA GLN A 57 10.77 0.21 -9.60
C GLN A 57 9.35 -0.09 -9.12
N GLY A 58 8.69 0.85 -8.42
CA GLY A 58 7.30 0.71 -8.00
C GLY A 58 6.37 0.47 -9.18
N LEU A 59 6.49 1.27 -10.25
CA LEU A 59 5.70 1.07 -11.47
C LEU A 59 5.97 -0.28 -12.14
N ARG A 60 7.23 -0.72 -12.18
CA ARG A 60 7.57 -2.05 -12.74
C ARG A 60 6.92 -3.18 -11.93
N PHE A 61 6.87 -3.05 -10.62
CA PHE A 61 6.18 -4.02 -9.76
C PHE A 61 4.66 -3.99 -9.92
N ILE A 62 4.05 -2.80 -10.10
CA ILE A 62 2.63 -2.69 -10.47
C ILE A 62 2.35 -3.48 -11.75
N TYR A 63 3.14 -3.25 -12.81
CA TYR A 63 2.93 -3.96 -14.08
C TYR A 63 3.32 -5.45 -14.04
N ALA A 64 4.03 -5.88 -13.00
CA ALA A 64 4.32 -7.28 -12.71
C ALA A 64 3.31 -7.90 -11.71
N PHE A 65 2.25 -7.17 -11.33
CA PHE A 65 1.22 -7.59 -10.38
C PHE A 65 1.74 -7.88 -8.95
N ASN A 66 2.89 -7.30 -8.59
CA ASN A 66 3.46 -7.40 -7.24
C ASN A 66 3.19 -6.12 -6.43
N HIS A 67 1.98 -6.01 -5.89
CA HIS A 67 1.50 -4.84 -5.16
C HIS A 67 2.29 -4.56 -3.87
N ASP A 68 2.70 -5.60 -3.14
CA ASP A 68 3.46 -5.46 -1.89
C ASP A 68 4.83 -4.80 -2.14
N GLU A 69 5.59 -5.29 -3.13
CA GLU A 69 6.90 -4.72 -3.48
C GLU A 69 6.76 -3.36 -4.19
N ALA A 70 5.65 -3.12 -4.89
CA ALA A 70 5.33 -1.81 -5.43
C ALA A 70 5.13 -0.78 -4.30
N ALA A 71 4.26 -1.08 -3.32
CA ALA A 71 4.00 -0.20 -2.18
C ALA A 71 5.28 0.09 -1.39
N ARG A 72 6.11 -0.93 -1.14
CA ARG A 72 7.43 -0.76 -0.48
C ARG A 72 8.36 0.17 -1.29
N SER A 73 8.38 0.02 -2.61
CA SER A 73 9.23 0.84 -3.48
C SER A 73 8.75 2.30 -3.54
N PHE A 74 7.44 2.53 -3.64
CA PHE A 74 6.88 3.87 -3.60
C PHE A 74 7.05 4.55 -2.24
N ASN A 75 6.87 3.82 -1.13
CA ASN A 75 7.17 4.34 0.20
C ASN A 75 8.64 4.74 0.32
N ARG A 76 9.57 3.93 -0.21
CA ARG A 76 10.99 4.29 -0.22
C ARG A 76 11.28 5.55 -1.03
N ALA A 77 10.59 5.74 -2.16
CA ALA A 77 10.69 6.99 -2.93
C ALA A 77 10.18 8.20 -2.13
N ALA A 78 9.08 8.04 -1.38
CA ALA A 78 8.55 9.08 -0.50
C ALA A 78 9.47 9.39 0.70
N GLU A 79 10.16 8.38 1.26
CA GLU A 79 11.18 8.60 2.30
C GLU A 79 12.36 9.43 1.78
N LEU A 80 12.78 9.19 0.53
CA LEU A 80 13.90 9.86 -0.12
C LEU A 80 13.56 11.27 -0.62
N ASP A 81 12.29 11.50 -0.99
CA ASP A 81 11.75 12.80 -1.34
C ASP A 81 10.32 12.97 -0.78
N PRO A 82 10.18 13.47 0.46
CA PRO A 82 8.87 13.65 1.09
C PRO A 82 7.93 14.64 0.40
N LYS A 83 8.42 15.41 -0.59
CA LYS A 83 7.58 16.34 -1.38
C LYS A 83 7.14 15.73 -2.71
N LEU A 84 7.57 14.51 -3.04
CA LEU A 84 7.21 13.81 -4.26
C LEU A 84 5.78 13.27 -4.18
N ALA A 85 4.79 14.09 -4.52
CA ALA A 85 3.37 13.70 -4.52
C ALA A 85 3.09 12.40 -5.30
N ARG A 86 3.82 12.16 -6.40
CA ARG A 86 3.70 10.94 -7.22
C ARG A 86 4.04 9.67 -6.43
N ALA A 87 4.97 9.71 -5.47
CA ALA A 87 5.32 8.55 -4.66
C ALA A 87 4.14 8.13 -3.77
N TYR A 88 3.47 9.10 -3.13
CA TYR A 88 2.27 8.82 -2.33
C TYR A 88 1.09 8.32 -3.18
N TRP A 89 0.91 8.88 -4.38
CA TRP A 89 -0.04 8.34 -5.35
C TRP A 89 0.28 6.88 -5.69
N GLY A 90 1.57 6.54 -5.90
CA GLY A 90 1.99 5.17 -6.17
C GLY A 90 1.70 4.21 -5.01
N VAL A 91 1.84 4.65 -3.75
CA VAL A 91 1.43 3.83 -2.60
C VAL A 91 -0.06 3.56 -2.64
N ALA A 92 -0.88 4.57 -2.91
CA ALA A 92 -2.34 4.41 -3.01
C ALA A 92 -2.76 3.50 -4.17
N GLU A 93 -2.10 3.63 -5.33
CA GLU A 93 -2.28 2.73 -6.49
C GLU A 93 -1.98 1.27 -6.10
N ALA A 94 -0.91 1.03 -5.35
CA ALA A 94 -0.49 -0.32 -4.96
C ALA A 94 -1.43 -0.96 -3.94
N VAL A 95 -2.01 -0.20 -3.01
CA VAL A 95 -2.86 -0.73 -1.92
C VAL A 95 -4.37 -0.52 -2.14
N GLY A 96 -4.74 0.04 -3.29
CA GLY A 96 -6.12 0.28 -3.67
C GLY A 96 -6.92 -1.03 -3.82
N PRO A 97 -8.26 -0.95 -3.87
CA PRO A 97 -9.10 -2.12 -4.13
C PRO A 97 -8.75 -2.72 -5.50
N ASN A 98 -8.42 -4.00 -5.52
CA ASN A 98 -8.08 -4.79 -6.71
C ASN A 98 -9.13 -5.88 -6.94
#